data_AF-R5E0B1-F1
#
_entry.id   AF-R5E0B1-F1
#
_cell.length_a   1.000
_cell.length_b   1.000
_cell.length_c   1.000
_cell.angle_alpha   90.00
_cell.angle_beta   90.00
_cell.angle_gamma   90.00
#
_symmetry.space_group_name_H-M   'P 1'
#
loop_
_entity.id
_entity.type
_entity.pdbx_description
1 polymer ?
#
loop_
_entity_poly.entity_id
_entity_poly.type
_entity_poly.pdbx_seq_one_letter_code
_entity_poly.pdbx_strand_id
1 'polypeptide(L)'
;MYMTAAIICFMCGKRKITFNSELFEKYFGTDYFVQNNENRFLYILVFFAAPIIASFAISMVQTVFSLAVKNMAGFIISMIIYIISIFDINIFLPGNGCMAQRSSLFMENGLSVSQVIIIDIIIIVITLIIQLKIISVKDIL
;
A
#
# COMPACT_ATOMS: atom_id res chain seq x y z
N MET A 1 -7.45 -5.41 6.13
CA MET A 1 -7.53 -6.74 6.78
C MET A 1 -6.14 -7.31 7.09
N TYR A 2 -5.19 -7.30 6.14
CA TYR A 2 -3.83 -7.79 6.36
C TYR A 2 -2.98 -6.91 7.30
N MET A 3 -3.00 -5.58 7.14
CA MET A 3 -2.25 -4.69 8.06
C MET A 3 -2.76 -4.80 9.51
N THR A 4 -4.08 -4.87 9.70
CA THR A 4 -4.70 -5.08 11.02
C THR A 4 -4.33 -6.42 11.64
N ALA A 5 -4.33 -7.50 10.83
CA ALA A 5 -3.88 -8.81 11.29
C ALA A 5 -2.38 -8.81 11.63
N ALA A 6 -1.56 -8.08 10.88
CA ALA A 6 -0.11 -7.98 11.09
C ALA A 6 0.20 -7.19 12.38
N ILE A 7 -0.54 -6.11 12.63
CA ILE A 7 -0.49 -5.33 13.87
C ILE A 7 -0.90 -6.21 15.07
N ILE A 8 -1.98 -6.99 14.95
CA ILE A 8 -2.41 -7.92 16.00
C ILE A 8 -1.33 -8.98 16.27
N CYS A 9 -0.72 -9.56 15.22
CA CYS A 9 0.37 -10.52 15.38
C CYS A 9 1.61 -9.91 16.04
N PHE A 10 1.89 -8.62 15.77
CA PHE A 10 2.98 -7.88 16.39
C PHE A 10 2.70 -7.55 17.88
N MET A 11 1.46 -7.19 18.22
CA MET A 11 1.05 -6.84 19.58
C MET A 11 0.86 -8.06 20.49
N CYS A 12 0.41 -9.20 19.95
CA CYS A 12 0.11 -10.40 20.72
C CYS A 12 1.31 -11.34 20.97
N GLY A 13 2.54 -10.94 20.62
CA GLY A 13 3.75 -11.71 20.93
C GLY A 13 4.14 -11.70 22.41
N LYS A 14 3.57 -12.62 23.20
CA LYS A 14 4.06 -12.97 24.56
C LYS A 14 4.43 -11.78 25.47
N ARG A 15 3.61 -10.72 25.51
CA ARG A 15 3.78 -9.54 26.39
C ARG A 15 5.12 -8.79 26.24
N LYS A 16 5.85 -9.02 25.14
CA LYS A 16 6.95 -8.18 24.67
C LYS A 16 6.57 -7.70 23.27
N ILE A 17 7.01 -6.50 22.87
CA ILE A 17 6.84 -6.05 21.48
C ILE A 17 7.76 -6.93 20.61
N THR A 18 7.28 -8.13 20.27
CA THR A 18 8.02 -9.16 19.54
C THR A 18 7.08 -9.79 18.53
N PHE A 19 7.52 -9.90 17.29
CA PHE A 19 6.74 -10.49 16.21
C PHE A 19 6.41 -11.95 16.52
N ASN A 20 5.12 -12.29 16.60
CA ASN A 20 4.67 -13.68 16.80
C ASN A 20 4.52 -14.38 15.44
N SER A 21 5.55 -15.10 15.02
CA SER A 21 5.58 -15.84 13.76
C SER A 21 4.49 -16.90 13.67
N GLU A 22 4.14 -17.55 14.77
CA GLU A 22 3.14 -18.63 14.82
C GLU A 22 1.71 -18.09 14.59
N LEU A 23 1.37 -16.95 15.20
CA LEU A 23 0.11 -16.26 14.91
C LEU A 23 0.08 -15.72 13.48
N PHE A 24 1.20 -15.19 13.01
CA PHE A 24 1.31 -14.70 11.64
C PHE A 24 1.12 -15.83 10.63
N GLU A 25 1.74 -16.99 10.82
CA GLU A 25 1.54 -18.15 9.97
C GLU A 25 0.07 -18.61 9.95
N LYS A 26 -0.57 -18.62 11.13
CA LYS A 26 -1.97 -19.02 11.29
C LYS A 26 -2.97 -18.07 10.62
N TYR A 27 -2.76 -16.75 10.73
CA TYR A 27 -3.68 -15.75 10.18
C TYR A 27 -3.46 -15.50 8.69
N PHE A 28 -2.24 -15.70 8.20
CA PHE A 28 -1.89 -15.39 6.82
C PHE A 28 -1.79 -16.64 5.93
N GLY A 29 -1.90 -17.86 6.51
CA GLY A 29 -2.16 -19.10 5.77
C GLY A 29 -0.96 -19.52 4.92
N THR A 30 0.16 -19.78 5.58
CA THR A 30 1.47 -19.74 4.93
C THR A 30 2.35 -20.88 5.38
N ASP A 31 1.99 -22.07 4.93
CA ASP A 31 2.94 -23.20 4.88
C ASP A 31 4.18 -22.86 4.00
N TYR A 32 4.08 -21.78 3.19
CA TYR A 32 5.17 -21.18 2.41
C TYR A 32 6.21 -20.37 3.23
N PHE A 33 5.91 -19.93 4.46
CA PHE A 33 6.85 -19.08 5.24
C PHE A 33 8.03 -19.85 5.85
N VAL A 34 7.85 -21.16 6.11
CA VAL A 34 8.84 -21.98 6.83
C VAL A 34 10.01 -22.41 5.93
N GLN A 35 9.82 -22.41 4.61
CA GLN A 35 10.84 -22.95 3.69
C GLN A 35 11.96 -21.94 3.33
N ASN A 36 11.72 -20.63 3.46
CA ASN A 36 12.68 -19.60 3.03
C ASN A 36 12.96 -18.58 4.16
N ASN A 37 13.93 -18.93 5.01
CA ASN A 37 14.41 -18.11 6.13
C ASN A 37 15.07 -16.77 5.69
N GLU A 38 15.30 -16.56 4.38
CA GLU A 38 16.11 -15.45 3.87
C GLU A 38 15.36 -14.11 3.72
N ASN A 39 14.03 -14.07 3.77
CA ASN A 39 13.27 -12.90 3.28
C ASN A 39 12.37 -12.19 4.30
N ARG A 40 12.72 -12.22 5.60
CA ARG A 40 11.99 -11.46 6.65
C ARG A 40 11.79 -9.98 6.31
N PHE A 41 12.79 -9.36 5.69
CA PHE A 41 12.71 -7.97 5.25
C PHE A 41 11.64 -7.75 4.17
N LEU A 42 11.56 -8.63 3.17
CA LEU A 42 10.56 -8.54 2.11
C LEU A 42 9.14 -8.67 2.66
N TYR A 43 8.92 -9.53 3.67
CA TYR A 43 7.61 -9.63 4.32
C TYR A 43 7.22 -8.36 5.06
N ILE A 44 8.16 -7.72 5.77
CA ILE A 44 7.90 -6.41 6.38
C ILE A 44 7.50 -5.40 5.30
N LEU A 45 8.18 -5.41 4.15
CA LEU A 45 7.82 -4.54 3.05
C LEU A 45 6.41 -4.82 2.51
N VAL A 46 6.01 -6.08 2.32
CA VAL A 46 4.70 -6.43 1.75
C VAL A 46 3.54 -6.09 2.70
N PHE A 47 3.70 -6.37 4.00
CA PHE A 47 2.61 -6.25 4.95
C PHE A 47 2.51 -4.87 5.59
N PHE A 48 3.60 -4.10 5.62
CA PHE A 48 3.65 -2.79 6.26
C PHE A 48 4.03 -1.69 5.27
N ALA A 49 5.21 -1.75 4.66
CA ALA A 49 5.72 -0.62 3.89
C ALA A 49 4.87 -0.33 2.65
N ALA A 50 4.63 -1.34 1.80
CA ALA A 50 3.87 -1.18 0.56
C ALA A 50 2.43 -0.69 0.83
N PRO A 51 1.65 -1.26 1.77
CA PRO A 51 0.31 -0.76 2.05
C PRO A 51 0.26 0.68 2.56
N ILE A 52 1.23 1.10 3.39
CA ILE A 52 1.31 2.47 3.91
C ILE A 52 1.64 3.44 2.78
N ILE A 53 2.68 3.14 1.99
CA ILE A 53 3.16 4.01 0.93
C ILE A 53 2.12 4.11 -0.20
N ALA A 54 1.51 2.98 -0.59
CA ALA A 54 0.41 2.94 -1.55
C ALA A 54 -0.80 3.77 -1.10
N SER A 55 -1.23 3.62 0.15
CA SER A 55 -2.35 4.41 0.69
C SER A 55 -2.03 5.90 0.70
N PHE A 56 -0.78 6.25 0.98
CA PHE A 56 -0.33 7.64 0.91
C PHE A 56 -0.30 8.17 -0.53
N ALA A 57 0.19 7.39 -1.50
CA ALA A 57 0.16 7.74 -2.92
C ALA A 57 -1.28 7.99 -3.41
N ILE A 58 -2.22 7.12 -3.07
CA ILE A 58 -3.65 7.31 -3.39
C ILE A 58 -4.20 8.58 -2.75
N SER A 59 -3.86 8.84 -1.49
CA SER A 59 -4.30 10.06 -0.78
C SER A 59 -3.75 11.32 -1.44
N MET A 60 -2.51 11.29 -1.95
CA MET A 60 -1.93 12.42 -2.69
C MET A 60 -2.62 12.65 -4.04
N VAL A 61 -2.97 11.58 -4.77
CA VAL A 61 -3.79 11.70 -5.99
C VAL A 61 -5.18 12.26 -5.65
N GLN A 62 -5.85 11.73 -4.63
CA GLN A 62 -7.14 12.23 -4.15
C GLN A 62 -7.07 13.72 -3.83
N THR A 63 -6.00 14.17 -3.19
CA THR A 63 -5.82 15.58 -2.80
C THR A 63 -5.66 16.48 -4.03
N VAL A 64 -4.93 16.05 -5.06
CA VAL A 64 -4.84 16.79 -6.34
C VAL A 64 -6.22 17.02 -6.93
N PHE A 65 -7.06 15.98 -7.01
CA PHE A 65 -8.41 16.10 -7.59
C PHE A 65 -9.36 16.93 -6.72
N SER A 66 -9.24 16.83 -5.39
CA SER A 66 -9.98 17.68 -4.45
C SER A 66 -9.65 19.15 -4.66
N LEU A 67 -8.37 19.48 -4.83
CA LEU A 67 -7.88 20.84 -5.07
C LEU A 67 -8.23 21.35 -6.47
N ALA A 68 -8.12 20.51 -7.50
CA ALA A 68 -8.33 20.92 -8.89
C ALA A 68 -9.82 21.11 -9.24
N VAL A 69 -10.70 20.25 -8.73
CA VAL A 69 -12.11 20.23 -9.11
C VAL A 69 -12.98 20.59 -7.90
N LYS A 70 -13.27 19.60 -7.04
CA LYS A 70 -14.07 19.70 -5.81
C LYS A 70 -13.74 18.50 -4.93
N ASN A 71 -13.92 18.63 -3.62
CA ASN A 71 -13.63 17.56 -2.66
C ASN A 71 -14.29 16.21 -3.02
N MET A 72 -15.53 16.22 -3.52
CA MET A 72 -16.22 14.98 -3.92
C MET A 72 -15.50 14.24 -5.06
N ALA A 73 -14.87 14.96 -6.00
CA ALA A 73 -14.12 14.34 -7.09
C ALA A 73 -12.90 13.58 -6.58
N GLY A 74 -12.23 14.09 -5.54
CA GLY A 74 -11.11 13.41 -4.89
C GLY A 74 -11.48 12.07 -4.26
N PHE A 75 -12.64 12.00 -3.60
CA PHE A 75 -13.13 10.73 -3.04
C PHE A 75 -13.53 9.72 -4.12
N ILE A 76 -14.16 10.20 -5.21
CA ILE A 76 -14.55 9.32 -6.32
C ILE A 76 -13.32 8.74 -7.00
N ILE A 77 -12.27 9.53 -7.23
CA ILE A 77 -11.07 9.02 -7.91
C ILE A 77 -10.31 7.99 -7.07
N SER A 78 -10.23 8.15 -5.74
CA SER A 78 -9.60 7.14 -4.88
C SER A 78 -10.40 5.84 -4.86
N MET A 79 -11.74 5.91 -4.81
CA MET A 79 -12.59 4.73 -4.97
C MET A 79 -12.36 4.02 -6.29
N ILE A 80 -12.30 4.76 -7.41
CA ILE A 80 -12.02 4.18 -8.73
C ILE A 80 -10.67 3.48 -8.75
N ILE A 81 -9.62 4.09 -8.21
CA ILE A 81 -8.28 3.47 -8.14
C ILE A 81 -8.35 2.16 -7.36
N TYR A 82 -8.98 2.14 -6.18
CA TYR A 82 -9.13 0.91 -5.41
C TYR A 82 -9.92 -0.17 -6.15
N ILE A 83 -11.05 0.19 -6.76
CA ILE A 83 -11.90 -0.75 -7.50
C ILE A 83 -11.15 -1.35 -8.69
N ILE A 84 -10.49 -0.53 -9.50
CA ILE A 84 -9.71 -1.04 -10.65
C ILE A 84 -8.57 -1.94 -10.18
N SER A 85 -7.88 -1.56 -9.09
CA SER A 85 -6.78 -2.36 -8.52
C SER A 85 -7.25 -3.75 -8.05
N ILE A 86 -8.52 -3.92 -7.68
CA ILE A 86 -9.06 -5.25 -7.34
C ILE A 86 -9.07 -6.15 -8.57
N PHE A 87 -9.34 -5.62 -9.76
CA PHE A 87 -9.51 -6.41 -10.97
C PHE A 87 -8.25 -6.51 -11.84
N ASP A 88 -7.37 -5.52 -11.78
CA ASP A 88 -6.18 -5.43 -12.64
C ASP A 88 -4.87 -5.38 -11.85
N ILE A 89 -3.92 -6.22 -12.27
CA ILE A 89 -2.57 -6.29 -11.69
C ILE A 89 -1.67 -5.36 -12.51
N ASN A 90 -1.57 -4.12 -12.05
CA ASN A 90 -0.83 -3.08 -12.75
C ASN A 90 0.00 -2.28 -11.76
N ILE A 91 1.27 -2.05 -12.12
CA ILE A 91 2.22 -1.34 -11.26
C ILE A 91 1.89 0.15 -11.10
N PHE A 92 1.18 0.74 -12.06
CA PHE A 92 0.74 2.14 -11.99
C PHE A 92 -0.53 2.34 -11.17
N LEU A 93 -1.14 1.24 -10.69
CA LEU A 93 -2.29 1.26 -9.80
C LEU A 93 -1.82 1.06 -8.36
N PRO A 94 -1.64 2.14 -7.58
CA PRO A 94 -1.11 2.05 -6.22
C PRO A 94 -1.98 1.17 -5.29
N GLY A 95 -3.26 0.99 -5.59
CA GLY A 95 -4.13 0.09 -4.81
C GLY A 95 -3.64 -1.37 -4.77
N ASN A 96 -2.83 -1.80 -5.74
CA ASN A 96 -2.17 -3.11 -5.71
C ASN A 96 -1.19 -3.25 -4.54
N GLY A 97 -0.49 -2.16 -4.15
CA GLY A 97 0.41 -2.16 -2.99
C GLY A 97 -0.30 -2.34 -1.64
N CYS A 98 -1.61 -2.11 -1.59
CA CYS A 98 -2.43 -2.36 -0.39
C CYS A 98 -2.79 -3.85 -0.19
N MET A 99 -2.53 -4.70 -1.18
CA MET A 99 -2.94 -6.11 -1.19
C MET A 99 -1.73 -7.04 -1.26
N ALA A 100 -1.40 -7.68 -0.14
CA ALA A 100 -0.28 -8.64 -0.08
C ALA A 100 -0.38 -9.75 -1.14
N GLN A 101 -1.60 -10.21 -1.45
CA GLN A 101 -1.88 -11.23 -2.46
C GLN A 101 -1.42 -10.83 -3.88
N ARG A 102 -1.26 -9.53 -4.16
CA ARG A 102 -0.79 -9.04 -5.46
C ARG A 102 0.72 -9.02 -5.59
N SER A 103 1.45 -9.36 -4.54
CA SER A 103 2.90 -9.50 -4.56
C SER A 103 3.34 -10.80 -5.23
N SER A 104 4.46 -10.72 -5.94
CA SER A 104 5.21 -11.87 -6.49
C SER A 104 5.61 -12.92 -5.44
N LEU A 105 5.59 -12.56 -4.15
CA LEU A 105 5.80 -13.52 -3.05
C LEU A 105 4.61 -14.47 -2.84
N PHE A 106 3.41 -14.09 -3.27
CA PHE A 106 2.17 -14.84 -3.03
C PHE A 106 1.46 -15.26 -4.32
N MET A 107 1.89 -14.74 -5.48
CA MET A 107 1.28 -15.00 -6.78
C MET A 107 2.36 -14.98 -7.87
N GLU A 108 2.41 -16.00 -8.73
CA GLU A 108 3.48 -16.20 -9.72
C GLU A 108 3.61 -15.01 -10.70
N ASN A 109 2.48 -14.43 -11.13
CA ASN A 109 2.42 -13.21 -11.95
C ASN A 109 2.23 -11.93 -11.11
N GLY A 110 2.63 -11.95 -9.84
CA GLY A 110 2.51 -10.82 -8.92
C GLY A 110 3.56 -9.74 -9.16
N LEU A 111 3.31 -8.56 -8.59
CA LEU A 111 4.20 -7.42 -8.68
C LEU A 111 5.39 -7.57 -7.71
N SER A 112 6.57 -7.11 -8.14
CA SER A 112 7.71 -6.97 -7.21
C SER A 112 7.43 -5.84 -6.22
N VAL A 113 7.52 -6.13 -4.93
CA VAL A 113 7.20 -5.18 -3.86
C VAL A 113 8.09 -3.94 -3.92
N SER A 114 9.38 -4.14 -4.24
CA SER A 114 10.32 -3.04 -4.41
C SER A 114 9.92 -2.13 -5.56
N GLN A 115 9.45 -2.69 -6.68
CA GLN A 115 9.01 -1.90 -7.82
C GLN A 115 7.72 -1.13 -7.52
N VAL A 116 6.76 -1.75 -6.81
CA VAL A 116 5.54 -1.07 -6.36
C VAL A 116 5.89 0.14 -5.49
N ILE A 117 6.77 -0.04 -4.49
CA ILE A 117 7.20 1.06 -3.61
C ILE A 117 7.86 2.19 -4.42
N ILE A 118 8.72 1.87 -5.38
CA ILE A 118 9.39 2.89 -6.22
C ILE A 118 8.35 3.68 -7.04
N ILE A 119 7.40 2.99 -7.67
CA ILE A 119 6.36 3.65 -8.47
C ILE A 119 5.45 4.52 -7.58
N ASP A 120 5.06 4.04 -6.41
CA ASP A 120 4.26 4.82 -5.47
C ASP A 120 4.99 6.09 -5.03
N ILE A 121 6.30 6.01 -4.75
CA ILE A 121 7.13 7.19 -4.43
C ILE A 121 7.15 8.17 -5.61
N ILE A 122 7.26 7.68 -6.85
CA ILE A 122 7.20 8.54 -8.05
C ILE A 122 5.85 9.23 -8.16
N ILE A 123 4.75 8.50 -7.94
CA ILE A 123 3.39 9.08 -7.93
C ILE A 123 3.28 10.17 -6.85
N ILE A 124 3.80 9.91 -5.64
CA ILE A 124 3.80 10.88 -4.54
C ILE A 124 4.56 12.16 -4.93
N VAL A 125 5.75 12.03 -5.51
CA VAL A 125 6.57 13.20 -5.89
C VAL A 125 5.90 14.00 -7.00
N ILE A 126 5.38 13.34 -8.04
CA ILE A 126 4.68 14.02 -9.14
C ILE A 126 3.44 14.73 -8.63
N THR A 127 2.61 14.05 -7.84
CA THR A 127 1.38 14.64 -7.30
C THR A 127 1.68 15.79 -6.35
N LEU A 128 2.71 15.71 -5.52
CA LEU A 128 3.16 16.81 -4.67
C LEU A 128 3.51 18.06 -5.48
N ILE A 129 4.29 17.92 -6.56
CA ILE A 129 4.65 19.03 -7.45
C ILE A 129 3.39 19.66 -8.07
N ILE A 130 2.43 18.85 -8.49
CA ILE A 130 1.15 19.32 -9.05
C ILE A 130 0.34 20.08 -7.98
N GLN A 131 0.23 19.54 -6.76
CA GLN A 131 -0.48 20.19 -5.66
C GLN A 131 0.11 21.58 -5.35
N LEU A 132 1.44 21.68 -5.23
CA LEU A 132 2.12 22.95 -4.97
C LEU A 132 1.84 24.00 -6.06
N LYS A 133 1.81 23.58 -7.34
CA LYS A 133 1.44 24.47 -8.45
C LYS A 133 -0.01 24.91 -8.41
N ILE A 134 -0.94 24.01 -8.07
CA ILE A 134 -2.37 24.37 -7.95
C ILE A 134 -2.55 25.39 -6.82
N ILE A 135 -1.96 25.12 -5.66
CA ILE A 135 -2.04 25.99 -4.48
C ILE A 135 -1.44 27.37 -4.75
N SER A 136 -0.35 27.47 -5.52
CA SER A 136 0.26 28.78 -5.80
C SER A 136 -0.58 29.67 -6.72
N VAL A 137 -1.54 29.11 -7.46
CA VAL A 137 -2.40 29.86 -8.41
C VAL A 137 -3.81 30.03 -7.85
N LYS A 138 -4.25 29.15 -6.95
CA LYS A 138 -5.61 29.16 -6.41
C LYS A 138 -5.62 29.97 -5.11
N ASP A 139 -6.42 31.04 -5.07
CA ASP A 139 -6.73 31.73 -3.81
C ASP A 139 -7.48 30.75 -2.89
N ILE A 140 -6.83 30.34 -1.81
CA ILE A 140 -7.36 29.42 -0.80
C ILE A 140 -7.81 30.19 0.47
N LEU A 141 -7.94 31.53 0.38
CA LEU A 141 -8.44 32.40 1.44
C LEU A 141 -9.95 32.62 1.34
#